data_AF-A0A5N5MHV0-F1
#
_entry.id   AF-A0A5N5MHV0-F1
#
_cell.length_a   1.000
_cell.length_b   1.000
_cell.length_c   1.000
_cell.angle_alpha   90.00
_cell.angle_beta   90.00
_cell.angle_gamma   90.00
#
_symmetry.space_group_name_H-M   'P 1'
#
loop_
_entity.id
_entity.type
_entity.pdbx_description
1 polymer ?
#
loop_
_entity_poly.entity_id
_entity_poly.type
_entity_poly.pdbx_seq_one_letter_code
_entity_poly.pdbx_strand_id
1 'polypeptide(L)'
;MQIFEAGLTQHTQRQNEVECFFTCFQKAMADNQQRGAQIVADFERARRQVMAEMQQAADHSLLKVRVRNEIMQIRDTLLTLELQLVAQLEDIIKDFERNITDMCRDLENHHHEKVLDIAVATLDRVAKNELEEDLPDDVHLLFVDKDTMISTVNASHDMHLLKIDNREDELLTQLNGWKSALMKSIHDDEVKRNRKRISEIHKYVDYTWDQLEETLLPDFQ
;
A
#
# COMPACT_ATOMS: atom_id res chain seq x y z
N MET A 1 17.97 4.21 32.93
CA MET A 1 17.40 2.87 32.68
C MET A 1 16.06 2.95 31.95
N GLN A 2 15.10 3.77 32.43
CA GLN A 2 13.76 3.92 31.84
C GLN A 2 13.73 4.38 30.36
N ILE A 3 14.60 5.31 29.95
CA ILE A 3 14.65 5.79 28.54
C ILE A 3 15.06 4.67 27.57
N PHE A 4 15.97 3.78 28.00
CA PHE A 4 16.42 2.66 27.18
C PHE A 4 15.33 1.59 27.02
N GLU A 5 14.60 1.30 28.10
CA GLU A 5 13.46 0.38 28.08
C GLU A 5 12.29 0.93 27.25
N ALA A 6 12.00 2.23 27.35
CA ALA A 6 11.01 2.90 26.51
C ALA A 6 11.40 2.84 25.03
N GLY A 7 12.67 3.10 24.70
CA GLY A 7 13.19 2.97 23.33
C GLY A 7 13.07 1.55 22.77
N LEU A 8 13.39 0.52 23.58
CA LEU A 8 13.24 -0.89 23.20
C LEU A 8 11.77 -1.27 22.97
N THR A 9 10.87 -0.76 23.81
CA THR A 9 9.42 -1.02 23.69
C THR A 9 8.89 -0.43 22.39
N GLN A 10 9.28 0.80 22.06
CA GLN A 10 8.87 1.50 20.85
C GLN A 10 9.48 0.90 19.58
N HIS A 11 10.72 0.44 19.65
CA HIS A 11 11.33 -0.34 18.58
C HIS A 11 10.54 -1.63 18.31
N THR A 12 10.16 -2.35 19.36
CA THR A 12 9.38 -3.59 19.26
C THR A 12 8.00 -3.33 18.66
N GLN A 13 7.29 -2.29 19.10
CA GLN A 13 6.00 -1.91 18.54
C GLN A 13 6.09 -1.59 17.04
N ARG A 14 7.11 -0.84 16.62
CA ARG A 14 7.32 -0.51 15.20
C ARG A 14 7.60 -1.76 14.37
N GLN A 15 8.37 -2.69 14.91
CA GLN A 15 8.68 -3.93 14.23
C GLN A 15 7.43 -4.81 14.05
N ASN A 16 6.58 -4.89 15.07
CA ASN A 16 5.31 -5.59 14.99
C ASN A 16 4.36 -4.95 13.96
N GLU A 17 4.30 -3.63 13.90
CA GLU A 17 3.45 -2.91 12.94
C GLU A 17 3.90 -3.17 11.49
N VAL A 18 5.22 -3.12 11.24
CA VAL A 18 5.80 -3.45 9.93
C VAL A 18 5.51 -4.90 9.54
N GLU A 19 5.65 -5.84 10.47
CA GLU A 19 5.35 -7.25 10.22
C GLU A 19 3.86 -7.48 9.92
N CYS A 20 2.97 -6.80 10.66
CA CYS A 20 1.53 -6.83 10.45
C CYS A 20 1.17 -6.33 9.04
N PHE A 21 1.72 -5.18 8.64
CA PHE A 21 1.52 -4.60 7.31
C PHE A 21 1.89 -5.61 6.20
N PHE A 22 3.11 -6.16 6.24
CA PHE A 22 3.55 -7.10 5.21
C PHE A 22 2.71 -8.38 5.19
N THR A 23 2.30 -8.88 6.36
CA THR A 23 1.45 -10.06 6.46
C THR A 23 0.09 -9.82 5.81
N CYS A 24 -0.56 -8.70 6.15
CA CYS A 24 -1.86 -8.32 5.58
C CYS A 24 -1.77 -8.09 4.06
N PHE A 25 -0.73 -7.38 3.62
CA PHE A 25 -0.47 -7.11 2.21
C PHE A 25 -0.28 -8.41 1.40
N GLN A 26 0.59 -9.30 1.86
CA GLN A 26 0.86 -10.57 1.19
C GLN A 26 -0.37 -11.47 1.16
N LYS A 27 -1.14 -11.50 2.25
CA LYS A 27 -2.39 -12.27 2.30
C LYS A 27 -3.42 -11.75 1.30
N ALA A 28 -3.64 -10.44 1.23
CA ALA A 28 -4.58 -9.84 0.26
C ALA A 28 -4.19 -10.19 -1.18
N MET A 29 -2.89 -10.10 -1.50
CA MET A 29 -2.35 -10.49 -2.81
C MET A 29 -2.56 -11.97 -3.11
N ALA A 30 -2.24 -12.86 -2.17
CA ALA A 30 -2.38 -14.31 -2.32
C ALA A 30 -3.85 -14.72 -2.49
N ASP A 31 -4.75 -14.17 -1.68
CA ASP A 31 -6.18 -14.43 -1.76
C ASP A 31 -6.76 -13.97 -3.12
N ASN A 32 -6.35 -12.79 -3.60
CA ASN A 32 -6.75 -12.29 -4.91
C ASN A 32 -6.28 -13.22 -6.04
N GLN A 33 -5.00 -13.61 -6.01
CA GLN A 33 -4.42 -14.51 -6.99
C GLN A 33 -5.12 -15.87 -7.00
N GLN A 34 -5.39 -16.44 -5.82
CA GLN A 34 -6.09 -17.72 -5.69
C GLN A 34 -7.51 -17.63 -6.26
N ARG A 35 -8.26 -16.56 -5.93
CA ARG A 35 -9.62 -16.34 -6.44
C ARG A 35 -9.61 -16.18 -7.96
N GLY A 36 -8.69 -15.38 -8.49
CA GLY A 36 -8.53 -15.20 -9.94
C GLY A 36 -8.21 -16.51 -10.65
N ALA A 37 -7.28 -17.31 -10.11
CA ALA A 37 -6.93 -18.62 -10.65
C ALA A 37 -8.13 -19.59 -10.65
N GLN A 38 -8.92 -19.60 -9.57
CA GLN A 38 -10.13 -20.42 -9.47
C GLN A 38 -11.18 -20.04 -10.52
N ILE A 39 -11.45 -18.73 -10.68
CA ILE A 39 -12.39 -18.20 -11.68
C ILE A 39 -11.99 -18.63 -13.10
N VAL A 40 -10.70 -18.50 -13.43
CA VAL A 40 -10.17 -18.92 -14.74
C VAL A 40 -10.27 -20.44 -14.92
N ALA A 41 -9.93 -21.23 -13.90
CA ALA A 41 -9.98 -22.68 -13.97
C ALA A 41 -11.41 -23.20 -14.19
N ASP A 42 -12.39 -22.60 -13.52
CA ASP A 42 -13.81 -22.96 -13.65
C ASP A 42 -14.36 -22.57 -15.03
N PHE A 43 -14.00 -21.39 -15.53
CA PHE A 43 -14.35 -20.97 -16.89
C PHE A 43 -13.73 -21.89 -17.95
N GLU A 44 -12.45 -22.26 -17.82
CA GLU A 44 -11.79 -23.19 -18.76
C GLU A 44 -12.43 -24.59 -18.74
N ARG A 45 -12.92 -25.04 -17.58
CA ARG A 45 -13.68 -26.29 -17.47
C ARG A 45 -15.00 -26.19 -18.24
N ALA A 46 -15.78 -25.14 -18.01
CA ALA A 46 -17.06 -24.91 -18.71
C ALA A 46 -16.86 -24.75 -20.23
N ARG A 47 -15.87 -23.96 -20.65
CA ARG A 47 -15.54 -23.73 -22.05
C ARG A 47 -15.19 -25.03 -22.79
N ARG A 48 -14.38 -25.90 -22.19
CA ARG A 48 -14.03 -27.20 -22.79
C ARG A 48 -15.25 -28.08 -23.07
N GLN A 49 -16.22 -28.07 -22.17
CA GLN A 49 -17.46 -28.81 -22.35
C GLN A 49 -18.28 -28.26 -23.53
N VAL A 50 -18.45 -26.93 -23.60
CA VAL A 50 -19.18 -26.28 -24.70
C VAL A 50 -18.47 -26.50 -26.04
N MET A 51 -17.14 -26.49 -26.08
CA MET A 51 -16.38 -26.76 -27.30
C MET A 51 -16.52 -28.21 -27.79
N ALA A 52 -16.61 -29.19 -26.87
CA ALA A 52 -16.88 -30.58 -27.23
C ALA A 52 -18.30 -30.77 -27.79
N GLU A 53 -19.29 -30.07 -27.21
CA GLU A 53 -20.67 -30.05 -27.72
C GLU A 53 -20.75 -29.41 -29.12
N MET A 54 -19.96 -28.37 -29.38
CA MET A 54 -19.86 -27.76 -30.70
C MET A 54 -19.31 -28.72 -31.76
N GLN A 55 -18.41 -29.64 -31.43
CA GLN A 55 -17.89 -30.62 -32.42
C GLN A 55 -18.94 -31.64 -32.89
N GLN A 56 -20.03 -31.81 -32.13
CA GLN A 56 -21.07 -32.82 -32.39
C GLN A 56 -22.38 -32.22 -32.94
N ALA A 57 -22.55 -30.89 -32.87
CA ALA A 57 -23.77 -30.23 -33.30
C ALA A 57 -23.81 -30.00 -34.83
N ALA A 58 -25.00 -29.89 -35.41
CA ALA A 58 -25.15 -29.52 -36.83
C ALA A 58 -25.24 -27.99 -37.04
N ASP A 59 -25.67 -27.24 -36.02
CA ASP A 59 -25.67 -25.79 -35.96
C ASP A 59 -25.03 -25.32 -34.65
N HIS A 60 -24.08 -24.39 -34.76
CA HIS A 60 -23.27 -23.90 -33.65
C HIS A 60 -23.54 -22.42 -33.32
N SER A 61 -24.46 -21.76 -34.01
CA SER A 61 -24.69 -20.31 -33.91
C SER A 61 -24.99 -19.86 -32.47
N LEU A 62 -25.89 -20.56 -31.78
CA LEU A 62 -26.25 -20.31 -30.38
C LEU A 62 -25.10 -20.61 -29.39
N LEU A 63 -24.35 -21.69 -29.62
CA LEU A 63 -23.19 -22.06 -28.79
C LEU A 63 -22.07 -21.02 -28.89
N LYS A 64 -21.83 -20.45 -30.08
CA LYS A 64 -20.88 -19.34 -30.28
C LYS A 64 -21.28 -18.10 -29.47
N VAL A 65 -22.56 -17.72 -29.48
CA VAL A 65 -23.04 -16.57 -28.70
C VAL A 65 -22.89 -16.81 -27.20
N ARG A 66 -23.16 -18.04 -26.73
CA ARG A 66 -22.98 -18.42 -25.34
C ARG A 66 -21.53 -18.27 -24.88
N VAL A 67 -20.57 -18.86 -25.59
CA VAL A 67 -19.14 -18.75 -25.25
C VAL A 67 -18.69 -17.28 -25.26
N ARG A 68 -19.17 -16.48 -26.23
CA ARG A 68 -18.88 -15.04 -26.28
C ARG A 68 -19.36 -14.31 -25.03
N ASN A 69 -20.56 -14.60 -24.55
CA ASN A 69 -21.11 -13.98 -23.35
C ASN A 69 -20.35 -14.43 -22.08
N GLU A 70 -20.01 -15.72 -21.99
CA GLU A 70 -19.19 -16.25 -20.87
C GLU A 70 -17.80 -15.58 -20.83
N ILE A 71 -17.18 -15.31 -22.00
CA ILE A 71 -15.92 -14.55 -22.11
C ILE A 71 -16.07 -13.11 -21.59
N MET A 72 -17.17 -12.42 -21.93
CA MET A 72 -17.42 -11.07 -21.42
C MET A 72 -17.61 -11.08 -19.91
N GLN A 73 -18.36 -12.05 -19.39
CA GLN A 73 -18.64 -12.17 -17.96
C GLN A 73 -17.38 -12.47 -17.14
N ILE A 74 -16.49 -13.37 -17.59
CA ILE A 74 -15.23 -13.61 -16.88
C ILE A 74 -14.33 -12.38 -16.90
N ARG A 75 -14.29 -11.63 -18.01
CA ARG A 75 -13.54 -10.37 -18.08
C ARG A 75 -14.01 -9.40 -17.00
N ASP A 76 -15.31 -9.15 -16.91
CA ASP A 76 -15.87 -8.19 -15.96
C ASP A 76 -15.68 -8.65 -14.51
N THR A 77 -15.76 -9.96 -14.27
CA THR A 77 -15.51 -10.56 -12.95
C THR A 77 -14.05 -10.39 -12.51
N LEU A 78 -13.10 -10.65 -13.40
CA LEU A 78 -11.68 -10.46 -13.10
C LEU A 78 -11.33 -8.98 -12.90
N LEU A 79 -11.90 -8.07 -13.71
CA LEU A 79 -11.70 -6.63 -13.52
C LEU A 79 -12.25 -6.14 -12.18
N THR A 80 -13.42 -6.64 -11.78
CA THR A 80 -14.01 -6.31 -10.48
C THR A 80 -13.14 -6.80 -9.34
N LEU A 81 -12.58 -8.01 -9.47
CA LEU A 81 -11.67 -8.59 -8.48
C LEU A 81 -10.40 -7.75 -8.32
N GLU A 82 -9.78 -7.30 -9.41
CA GLU A 82 -8.63 -6.39 -9.37
C GLU A 82 -8.96 -5.04 -8.72
N LEU A 83 -10.13 -4.46 -9.03
CA LEU A 83 -10.56 -3.19 -8.41
C LEU A 83 -10.76 -3.34 -6.90
N GLN A 84 -11.29 -4.47 -6.45
CA GLN A 84 -11.45 -4.78 -5.04
C GLN A 84 -10.10 -4.92 -4.33
N LEU A 85 -9.12 -5.57 -4.95
CA LEU A 85 -7.77 -5.67 -4.41
C LEU A 85 -7.15 -4.27 -4.24
N VAL A 86 -7.28 -3.39 -5.23
CA VAL A 86 -6.75 -2.02 -5.14
C VAL A 86 -7.33 -1.29 -3.93
N ALA A 87 -8.65 -1.33 -3.74
CA ALA A 87 -9.30 -0.71 -2.59
C ALA A 87 -8.79 -1.29 -1.25
N GLN A 88 -8.68 -2.63 -1.17
CA GLN A 88 -8.18 -3.30 0.03
C GLN A 88 -6.73 -2.92 0.35
N LEU A 89 -5.86 -2.83 -0.66
CA LEU A 89 -4.48 -2.42 -0.45
C LEU A 89 -4.37 -0.95 -0.02
N GLU A 90 -5.22 -0.07 -0.56
CA GLU A 90 -5.28 1.33 -0.11
C GLU A 90 -5.69 1.45 1.36
N ASP A 91 -6.62 0.64 1.84
CA ASP A 91 -7.02 0.63 3.25
C ASP A 91 -5.90 0.12 4.17
N ILE A 92 -5.21 -0.97 3.78
CA ILE A 92 -4.05 -1.51 4.53
C ILE A 92 -2.94 -0.46 4.65
N ILE A 93 -2.66 0.28 3.57
CA ILE A 93 -1.63 1.34 3.57
C ILE A 93 -2.05 2.48 4.49
N LYS A 94 -3.30 2.97 4.41
CA LYS A 94 -3.79 4.07 5.25
C LYS A 94 -3.74 3.72 6.73
N ASP A 95 -4.09 2.49 7.10
CA ASP A 95 -4.01 2.05 8.49
C ASP A 95 -2.57 2.03 9.00
N PHE A 96 -1.62 1.52 8.20
CA PHE A 96 -0.19 1.54 8.54
C PHE A 96 0.35 2.97 8.69
N GLU A 97 0.02 3.87 7.76
CA GLU A 97 0.42 5.28 7.82
C GLU A 97 -0.10 5.93 9.11
N ARG A 98 -1.40 5.77 9.42
CA ARG A 98 -1.99 6.30 10.66
C ARG A 98 -1.26 5.76 11.90
N ASN A 99 -1.04 4.45 11.96
CA ASN A 99 -0.42 3.82 13.13
C ASN A 99 1.02 4.34 13.37
N ILE A 100 1.83 4.49 12.32
CA ILE A 100 3.19 5.03 12.44
C ILE A 100 3.19 6.50 12.87
N THR A 101 2.28 7.32 12.33
CA THR A 101 2.14 8.74 12.71
C THR A 101 1.73 8.88 14.18
N ASP A 102 0.74 8.09 14.63
CA ASP A 102 0.28 8.09 16.02
C ASP A 102 1.43 7.71 16.98
N MET A 103 2.23 6.68 16.65
CA MET A 103 3.40 6.29 17.44
C MET A 103 4.45 7.41 17.58
N CYS A 104 4.72 8.17 16.51
CA CYS A 104 5.67 9.27 16.54
C CYS A 104 5.15 10.44 17.41
N ARG A 105 3.86 10.75 17.32
CA ARG A 105 3.24 11.80 18.14
C ARG A 105 3.24 11.44 19.62
N ASP A 106 2.90 10.20 19.96
CA ASP A 106 2.92 9.73 21.35
C ASP A 106 4.33 9.82 21.96
N LEU A 107 5.36 9.49 21.19
CA LEU A 107 6.76 9.63 21.61
C LEU A 107 7.16 11.08 21.88
N GLU A 108 6.77 12.00 21.00
CA GLU A 108 7.06 13.43 21.18
C GLU A 108 6.27 14.03 22.36
N ASN A 109 5.00 13.65 22.53
CA ASN A 109 4.20 14.05 23.68
C ASN A 109 4.85 13.57 24.99
N HIS A 110 5.28 12.32 25.03
CA HIS A 110 5.96 11.78 26.21
C HIS A 110 7.30 12.47 26.49
N HIS A 111 8.06 12.81 25.44
CA HIS A 111 9.28 13.58 25.58
C HIS A 111 9.00 14.96 26.17
N HIS A 112 7.99 15.66 25.65
CA HIS A 112 7.58 16.98 26.14
C HIS A 112 7.17 16.94 27.62
N GLU A 113 6.32 15.99 28.02
CA GLU A 113 5.93 15.81 29.42
C GLU A 113 7.16 15.62 30.34
N LYS A 114 8.11 14.77 29.93
CA LYS A 114 9.32 14.50 30.73
C LYS A 114 10.24 15.71 30.82
N VAL A 115 10.42 16.44 29.71
CA VAL A 115 11.21 17.68 29.69
C VAL A 115 10.57 18.71 30.61
N LEU A 116 9.25 18.87 30.56
CA LEU A 116 8.51 19.81 31.40
C LEU A 116 8.64 19.44 32.90
N ASP A 117 8.47 18.17 33.26
CA ASP A 117 8.65 17.68 34.63
C ASP A 117 10.05 18.00 35.16
N ILE A 118 11.09 17.71 34.36
CA ILE A 118 12.48 17.97 34.72
C ILE A 118 12.74 19.47 34.83
N ALA A 119 12.22 20.28 33.90
CA ALA A 119 12.42 21.71 33.90
C ALA A 119 11.72 22.38 35.10
N VAL A 120 10.51 21.95 35.46
CA VAL A 120 9.82 22.41 36.68
C VAL A 120 10.60 22.01 37.93
N ALA A 121 11.06 20.76 38.02
CA ALA A 121 11.85 20.29 39.16
C ALA A 121 13.19 21.04 39.28
N THR A 122 13.80 21.39 38.15
CA THR A 122 15.05 22.16 38.09
C THR A 122 14.81 23.61 38.52
N LEU A 123 13.75 24.25 38.03
CA LEU A 123 13.35 25.60 38.45
C LEU A 123 13.15 25.69 39.96
N ASP A 124 12.47 24.70 40.56
CA ASP A 124 12.26 24.62 42.00
C ASP A 124 13.58 24.54 42.79
N ARG A 125 14.58 23.83 42.25
CA ARG A 125 15.93 23.73 42.84
C ARG A 125 16.72 25.02 42.67
N VAL A 126 16.62 25.70 41.52
CA VAL A 126 17.19 27.05 41.29
C VAL A 126 16.64 28.01 42.32
N ALA A 127 15.32 28.05 42.49
CA ALA A 127 14.65 28.95 43.43
C ALA A 127 15.08 28.74 44.90
N LYS A 128 15.51 27.53 45.25
CA LYS A 128 16.00 27.17 46.59
C LYS A 128 17.52 27.26 46.74
N ASN A 129 18.27 27.65 45.69
CA ASN A 129 19.73 27.58 45.65
C ASN A 129 20.28 26.16 45.96
N GLU A 130 19.57 25.11 45.54
CA GLU A 130 19.90 23.68 45.77
C GLU A 130 20.64 23.05 44.59
N LEU A 131 21.27 23.86 43.74
CA LEU A 131 22.08 23.40 42.62
C LEU A 131 23.56 23.42 43.00
N GLU A 132 24.19 22.26 42.85
CA GLU A 132 25.60 22.06 43.20
C GLU A 132 26.56 22.53 42.09
N GLU A 133 26.06 22.71 40.85
CA GLU A 133 26.81 23.18 39.68
C GLU A 133 26.31 24.56 39.22
N ASP A 134 27.25 25.45 38.88
CA ASP A 134 26.94 26.72 38.22
C ASP A 134 26.35 26.44 36.84
N LEU A 135 25.11 26.89 36.62
CA LEU A 135 24.48 26.79 35.31
C LEU A 135 25.09 27.82 34.36
N PRO A 136 25.20 27.50 33.06
CA PRO A 136 25.52 28.49 32.04
C PRO A 136 24.52 29.66 32.06
N ASP A 137 24.99 30.88 31.78
CA ASP A 137 24.19 32.12 31.85
C ASP A 137 22.91 32.07 30.99
N ASP A 138 22.99 31.44 29.81
CA ASP A 138 21.89 31.21 28.88
C ASP A 138 20.83 30.24 29.46
N VAL A 139 21.27 29.26 30.25
CA VAL A 139 20.36 28.33 30.94
C VAL A 139 19.77 28.97 32.21
N HIS A 140 20.52 29.84 32.89
CA HIS A 140 19.97 30.66 33.98
C HIS A 140 18.82 31.54 33.51
N LEU A 141 18.92 32.09 32.30
CA LEU A 141 17.88 32.93 31.71
C LEU A 141 16.57 32.16 31.44
N LEU A 142 16.65 30.84 31.23
CA LEU A 142 15.47 29.97 31.06
C LEU A 142 14.70 29.73 32.36
N PHE A 143 15.36 29.88 33.52
CA PHE A 143 14.79 29.59 34.84
C PHE A 143 14.49 30.85 35.67
N VAL A 144 14.30 32.00 35.01
CA VAL A 144 13.97 33.28 35.67
C VAL A 144 12.61 33.22 36.35
N ASP A 145 11.61 32.67 35.67
CA ASP A 145 10.27 32.45 36.19
C ASP A 145 9.60 31.26 35.50
N LYS A 146 8.53 30.76 36.13
CA LYS A 146 7.81 29.57 35.67
C LYS A 146 7.16 29.78 34.30
N ASP A 147 6.60 30.95 34.03
CA ASP A 147 5.86 31.20 32.79
C ASP A 147 6.81 31.29 31.60
N THR A 148 7.96 31.95 31.76
CA THR A 148 9.02 32.03 30.75
C THR A 148 9.58 30.64 30.41
N MET A 149 9.84 29.81 31.42
CA MET A 149 10.33 28.44 31.23
C MET A 149 9.31 27.58 30.47
N ILE A 150 8.05 27.56 30.94
CA ILE A 150 6.97 26.77 30.32
C ILE A 150 6.74 27.22 28.87
N SER A 151 6.69 28.54 28.63
CA SER A 151 6.53 29.10 27.28
C SER A 151 7.66 28.64 26.34
N THR A 152 8.89 28.60 26.83
CA THR A 152 10.04 28.16 26.03
C THR A 152 10.01 26.66 25.74
N VAL A 153 9.66 25.83 26.72
CA VAL A 153 9.50 24.37 26.54
C VAL A 153 8.36 24.07 25.57
N ASN A 154 7.25 24.80 25.64
CA ASN A 154 6.13 24.67 24.69
C ASN A 154 6.55 25.06 23.28
N ALA A 155 7.26 26.19 23.12
CA ALA A 155 7.78 26.60 21.81
C ALA A 155 8.75 25.57 21.21
N SER A 156 9.55 24.90 22.05
CA SER A 156 10.40 23.80 21.61
C SER A 156 9.59 22.60 21.13
N HIS A 157 8.52 22.25 21.82
CA HIS A 157 7.61 21.17 21.44
C HIS A 157 6.88 21.48 20.13
N ASP A 158 6.34 22.69 19.98
CA ASP A 158 5.71 23.15 18.73
C ASP A 158 6.69 23.06 17.55
N MET A 159 7.96 23.43 17.77
CA MET A 159 9.01 23.31 16.76
C MET A 159 9.33 21.85 16.40
N HIS A 160 9.32 20.94 17.36
CA HIS A 160 9.54 19.51 17.11
C HIS A 160 8.36 18.90 16.34
N LEU A 161 7.12 19.20 16.73
CA LEU A 161 5.93 18.81 15.99
C LEU A 161 5.98 19.33 14.54
N LEU A 162 6.35 20.59 14.34
CA LEU A 162 6.53 21.15 12.99
C LEU A 162 7.58 20.40 12.17
N LYS A 163 8.70 19.97 12.78
CA LYS A 163 9.71 19.14 12.09
C LYS A 163 9.17 17.76 11.73
N ILE A 164 8.35 17.16 12.59
CA ILE A 164 7.69 15.88 12.32
C ILE A 164 6.71 16.03 11.16
N ASP A 165 5.83 17.03 11.20
CA ASP A 165 4.86 17.31 10.15
C ASP A 165 5.55 17.56 8.80
N ASN A 166 6.61 18.38 8.77
CA ASN A 166 7.40 18.61 7.54
C ASN A 166 8.01 17.32 7.00
N ARG A 167 8.47 16.43 7.89
CA ARG A 167 9.06 15.15 7.48
C ARG A 167 8.00 14.18 6.95
N GLU A 168 6.81 14.18 7.54
CA GLU A 168 5.65 13.44 7.07
C GLU A 168 5.25 13.92 5.66
N ASP A 169 5.15 15.23 5.45
CA ASP A 169 4.87 15.84 4.15
C ASP A 169 5.91 15.46 3.09
N GLU A 170 7.20 15.48 3.45
CA GLU A 170 8.28 15.04 2.56
C GLU A 170 8.14 13.56 2.16
N LEU A 171 7.85 12.68 3.13
CA LEU A 171 7.68 11.25 2.90
C LEU A 171 6.45 10.97 2.04
N LEU A 172 5.31 11.61 2.33
CA LEU A 172 4.09 11.53 1.53
C LEU A 172 4.31 12.03 0.11
N THR A 173 5.06 13.13 -0.05
CA THR A 173 5.41 13.66 -1.37
C THR A 173 6.26 12.66 -2.17
N GLN A 174 7.29 12.08 -1.53
CA GLN A 174 8.15 11.07 -2.17
C GLN A 174 7.37 9.79 -2.51
N LEU A 175 6.51 9.32 -1.60
CA LEU A 175 5.65 8.16 -1.80
C LEU A 175 4.69 8.38 -2.97
N ASN A 176 4.03 9.54 -3.03
CA ASN A 176 3.13 9.88 -4.13
C ASN A 176 3.87 10.00 -5.47
N GLY A 177 5.09 10.53 -5.46
CA GLY A 177 5.97 10.54 -6.62
C GLY A 177 6.31 9.12 -7.09
N TRP A 178 6.69 8.24 -6.15
CA TRP A 178 6.98 6.84 -6.43
C TRP A 178 5.75 6.07 -6.92
N LYS A 179 4.57 6.24 -6.27
CA LYS A 179 3.28 5.67 -6.70
C LYS A 179 2.95 6.09 -8.13
N SER A 180 3.10 7.37 -8.45
CA SER A 180 2.86 7.87 -9.82
C SER A 180 3.83 7.26 -10.83
N ALA A 181 5.11 7.16 -10.48
CA ALA A 181 6.11 6.55 -11.34
C ALA A 181 5.86 5.05 -11.56
N LEU A 182 5.50 4.32 -10.50
CA LEU A 182 5.14 2.90 -10.55
C LEU A 182 3.89 2.68 -11.41
N MET A 183 2.82 3.44 -11.18
CA MET A 183 1.60 3.37 -11.97
C MET A 183 1.85 3.65 -13.45
N LYS A 184 2.70 4.64 -13.75
CA LYS A 184 3.12 4.92 -15.13
C LYS A 184 3.88 3.73 -15.73
N SER A 185 4.81 3.13 -14.99
CA SER A 185 5.55 1.95 -15.45
C SER A 185 4.63 0.77 -15.73
N ILE A 186 3.71 0.46 -14.81
CA ILE A 186 2.71 -0.61 -14.97
C ILE A 186 1.84 -0.33 -16.19
N HIS A 187 1.37 0.92 -16.37
CA HIS A 187 0.57 1.30 -17.53
C HIS A 187 1.35 1.12 -18.84
N ASP A 188 2.60 1.58 -18.90
CA ASP A 188 3.45 1.46 -20.08
C ASP A 188 3.73 -0.02 -20.41
N ASP A 189 3.99 -0.85 -19.41
CA ASP A 189 4.21 -2.28 -19.58
C ASP A 189 2.94 -3.01 -19.99
N GLU A 190 1.77 -2.61 -19.47
CA GLU A 190 0.49 -3.15 -19.89
C GLU A 190 0.10 -2.73 -21.31
N VAL A 191 0.39 -1.50 -21.71
CA VAL A 191 0.20 -1.06 -23.11
C VAL A 191 1.09 -1.91 -24.04
N LYS A 192 2.35 -2.16 -23.67
CA LYS A 192 3.26 -3.02 -24.45
C LYS A 192 2.75 -4.46 -24.51
N ARG A 193 2.36 -5.04 -23.36
CA ARG A 193 1.82 -6.40 -23.28
C ARG A 193 0.54 -6.52 -24.11
N ASN A 194 -0.36 -5.57 -24.00
CA ASN A 194 -1.61 -5.53 -24.76
C ASN A 194 -1.36 -5.45 -26.27
N ARG A 195 -0.46 -4.57 -26.73
CA ARG A 195 -0.06 -4.49 -28.15
C ARG A 195 0.54 -5.80 -28.66
N LYS A 196 1.40 -6.44 -27.86
CA LYS A 196 1.99 -7.74 -28.18
C LYS A 196 0.91 -8.82 -28.31
N ARG A 197 0.01 -8.90 -27.32
CA ARG A 197 -1.13 -9.83 -27.36
C ARG A 197 -2.04 -9.60 -28.55
N ILE A 198 -2.37 -8.35 -28.89
CA ILE A 198 -3.17 -8.03 -30.09
C ILE A 198 -2.48 -8.53 -31.35
N SER A 199 -1.16 -8.37 -31.47
CA SER A 199 -0.40 -8.90 -32.61
C SER A 199 -0.40 -10.42 -32.65
N GLU A 200 -0.26 -11.09 -31.51
CA GLU A 200 -0.35 -12.56 -31.41
C GLU A 200 -1.75 -13.06 -31.78
N ILE A 201 -2.80 -12.37 -31.32
CA ILE A 201 -4.18 -12.68 -31.65
C ILE A 201 -4.42 -12.53 -33.15
N HIS A 202 -3.99 -11.43 -33.78
CA HIS A 202 -4.12 -11.29 -35.24
C HIS A 202 -3.43 -12.43 -35.99
N LYS A 203 -2.18 -12.74 -35.63
CA LYS A 203 -1.45 -13.86 -36.25
C LYS A 203 -2.14 -15.20 -36.08
N TYR A 204 -2.71 -15.46 -34.90
CA TYR A 204 -3.45 -16.68 -34.63
C TYR A 204 -4.77 -16.72 -35.41
N VAL A 205 -5.49 -15.60 -35.51
CA VAL A 205 -6.72 -15.48 -36.28
C VAL A 205 -6.44 -15.71 -37.76
N ASP A 206 -5.40 -15.07 -38.31
CA ASP A 206 -4.97 -15.27 -39.71
C ASP A 206 -4.62 -16.74 -39.95
N TYR A 207 -3.80 -17.34 -39.09
CA TYR A 207 -3.46 -18.76 -39.17
C TYR A 207 -4.70 -19.68 -39.09
N THR A 208 -5.64 -19.39 -38.19
CA THR A 208 -6.85 -20.22 -38.02
C THR A 208 -7.81 -20.04 -39.20
N TRP A 209 -7.84 -18.84 -39.79
CA TRP A 209 -8.58 -18.55 -41.01
C TRP A 209 -8.00 -19.32 -42.19
N ASP A 210 -6.67 -19.30 -42.35
CA ASP A 210 -5.95 -20.07 -43.36
C ASP A 210 -6.23 -21.59 -43.20
N GLN A 211 -6.22 -22.11 -41.97
CA GLN A 211 -6.57 -23.51 -41.71
C GLN A 211 -8.04 -23.83 -42.02
N LEU A 212 -8.96 -22.93 -41.70
CA LEU A 212 -10.37 -23.10 -42.01
C LEU A 212 -10.59 -23.09 -43.53
N GLU A 213 -9.93 -22.18 -44.27
CA GLU A 213 -9.94 -22.15 -45.73
C GLU A 213 -9.29 -23.40 -46.35
N GLU A 214 -8.18 -23.89 -45.81
CA GLU A 214 -7.58 -25.17 -46.24
C GLU A 214 -8.53 -26.35 -46.02
N THR A 215 -9.29 -26.35 -44.94
CA THR A 215 -10.31 -27.39 -44.66
C THR A 215 -11.57 -27.23 -45.53
N LEU A 216 -11.74 -26.07 -46.18
CA LEU A 216 -12.83 -25.74 -47.09
C LEU A 216 -12.45 -25.94 -48.58
N LEU A 217 -11.18 -26.20 -48.89
CA LEU A 217 -10.78 -26.59 -50.24
C LEU A 217 -11.29 -28.01 -50.52
N PRO A 218 -12.07 -28.24 -51.60
CA PRO A 218 -12.42 -29.59 -51.98
C PRO A 218 -11.13 -30.32 -52.33
N ASP A 219 -10.97 -31.55 -51.80
CA ASP A 219 -10.06 -32.52 -52.39
C ASP A 219 -10.43 -32.68 -53.86
N PHE A 220 -9.74 -31.95 -54.74
CA PHE A 220 -9.78 -32.21 -56.18
C PHE A 220 -8.98 -33.48 -56.43
N GLN A 221 -9.66 -34.63 -56.30
CA GLN A 221 -9.31 -35.90 -56.93
C GLN A 221 -10.15 -36.12 -58.18
#